data_AF-A6M1M2-F1
#
_entry.id   AF-A6M1M2-F1
#
_cell.length_a   1.000
_cell.length_b   1.000
_cell.length_c   1.000
_cell.angle_alpha   90.00
_cell.angle_beta   90.00
_cell.angle_gamma   90.00
#
_symmetry.space_group_name_H-M   'P 1'
#
loop_
_entity.id
_entity.type
_entity.pdbx_description
1 polymer ?
#
loop_
_entity_poly.entity_id
_entity_poly.type
_entity_poly.pdbx_seq_one_letter_code
_entity_poly.pdbx_strand_id
1 'polypeptide(L)'
;MIKRADKNQVLKEFDEKYIENRYKIEIPKIIKKYNKNKEIIHESLTGQFDLLCRETTLHQEKNLKGEIKYIYFSMIRTKLLENKGQWRIDLYDEKWFLDKEECSINIDLDFIYEPLFKHMEELSEKKKEYLRTIKERDIEAIKLTEANKYHSLALKIVKNTLKNFLECTSYKEMKKKEDVVIMAGEYMDAGIQINAKKP
;
A
#
# COMPACT_ATOMS: atom_id res chain seq x y z
N MET A 1 36.76 28.07 14.25
CA MET A 1 35.39 27.61 14.56
C MET A 1 34.74 27.13 13.26
N ILE A 2 34.57 25.83 13.07
CA ILE A 2 33.85 25.31 11.89
C ILE A 2 32.37 25.60 12.13
N LYS A 3 31.75 26.49 11.35
CA LYS A 3 30.30 26.69 11.37
C LYS A 3 29.66 25.36 10.96
N ARG A 4 29.05 24.67 11.92
CA ARG A 4 28.27 23.47 11.64
C ARG A 4 27.09 23.91 10.76
N ALA A 5 27.00 23.37 9.55
CA ALA A 5 25.88 23.67 8.66
C ALA A 5 24.56 23.34 9.38
N ASP A 6 23.58 24.22 9.26
CA ASP A 6 22.24 23.97 9.78
C ASP A 6 21.66 22.78 9.03
N LYS A 7 21.40 21.68 9.75
CA LYS A 7 20.88 20.44 9.17
C LYS A 7 19.56 20.69 8.43
N ASN A 8 18.71 21.57 8.93
CA ASN A 8 17.41 21.85 8.30
C ASN A 8 17.58 22.55 6.95
N GLN A 9 18.51 23.51 6.88
CA GLN A 9 18.83 24.20 5.62
C GLN A 9 19.41 23.22 4.59
N VAL A 10 20.32 22.34 5.01
CA VAL A 10 20.92 21.32 4.14
C VAL A 10 19.88 20.32 3.64
N LEU A 11 18.97 19.87 4.51
CA LEU A 11 17.88 18.97 4.10
C LEU A 11 16.93 19.63 3.11
N LYS A 12 16.63 20.92 3.30
CA LYS A 12 15.79 21.67 2.37
C LYS A 12 16.45 21.79 0.99
N GLU A 13 17.72 22.14 0.93
CA GLU A 13 18.47 22.19 -0.34
C GLU A 13 18.50 20.82 -1.02
N PHE A 14 18.72 19.75 -0.25
CA PHE A 14 18.72 18.38 -0.76
C PHE A 14 17.37 17.98 -1.35
N ASP A 15 16.27 18.38 -0.68
CA ASP A 15 14.90 18.16 -1.15
C ASP A 15 14.63 18.89 -2.47
N GLU A 16 14.85 20.20 -2.51
CA GLU A 16 14.65 21.05 -3.71
C GLU A 16 15.46 20.53 -4.91
N LYS A 17 16.68 20.04 -4.67
CA LYS A 17 17.59 19.63 -5.75
C LYS A 17 17.33 18.22 -6.27
N TYR A 18 17.00 17.26 -5.40
CA TYR A 18 17.02 15.85 -5.75
C TYR A 18 15.71 15.11 -5.55
N ILE A 19 14.77 15.67 -4.78
CA ILE A 19 13.54 14.97 -4.36
C ILE A 19 12.31 15.60 -4.99
N GLU A 20 12.22 16.93 -4.90
CA GLU A 20 11.04 17.67 -5.29
C GLU A 20 10.64 17.33 -6.72
N ASN A 21 9.35 17.14 -6.94
CA ASN A 21 8.76 16.89 -8.26
C ASN A 21 9.16 15.57 -8.95
N ARG A 22 10.05 14.72 -8.39
CA ARG A 22 10.41 13.43 -9.02
C ARG A 22 9.18 12.56 -9.29
N TYR A 23 8.23 12.51 -8.36
CA TYR A 23 6.97 11.77 -8.52
C TYR A 23 6.15 12.22 -9.75
N LYS A 24 6.21 13.50 -10.15
CA LYS A 24 5.49 14.03 -11.33
C LYS A 24 5.97 13.38 -12.62
N ILE A 25 7.23 12.93 -12.64
CA ILE A 25 7.84 12.24 -13.78
C ILE A 25 7.58 10.72 -13.68
N GLU A 26 7.63 10.14 -12.48
CA GLU A 26 7.51 8.70 -12.29
C GLU A 26 6.06 8.19 -12.36
N ILE A 27 5.09 8.92 -11.79
CA ILE A 27 3.68 8.49 -11.77
C ILE A 27 3.11 8.27 -13.18
N PRO A 28 3.33 9.14 -14.18
CA PRO A 28 2.91 8.86 -15.56
C PRO A 28 3.51 7.58 -16.14
N LYS A 29 4.77 7.27 -15.82
CA LYS A 29 5.42 6.03 -16.28
C LYS A 29 4.79 4.80 -15.62
N ILE A 30 4.50 4.88 -14.32
CA ILE A 30 3.81 3.81 -13.59
C ILE A 30 2.43 3.57 -14.18
N ILE A 31 1.66 4.62 -14.45
CA ILE A 31 0.32 4.51 -15.07
C ILE A 31 0.43 3.84 -16.45
N LYS A 32 1.44 4.20 -17.27
CA LYS A 32 1.69 3.54 -18.55
C LYS A 32 2.03 2.06 -18.39
N LYS A 33 2.87 1.69 -17.41
CA LYS A 33 3.20 0.28 -17.07
C LYS A 33 1.96 -0.48 -16.61
N TYR A 34 1.14 0.13 -15.75
CA TYR A 34 -0.12 -0.44 -15.27
C TYR A 34 -1.08 -0.71 -16.42
N ASN A 35 -1.34 0.29 -17.27
CA ASN A 35 -2.27 0.13 -18.39
C ASN A 35 -1.82 -0.96 -19.38
N LYS A 36 -0.51 -1.09 -19.62
CA LYS A 36 0.05 -2.13 -20.49
C LYS A 36 -0.13 -3.55 -19.91
N ASN A 37 -0.08 -3.69 -18.59
CA ASN A 37 -0.10 -5.00 -17.91
C ASN A 37 -1.37 -5.18 -17.06
N LYS A 38 -2.43 -4.44 -17.37
CA LYS A 38 -3.60 -4.29 -16.50
C LYS A 38 -4.24 -5.64 -16.17
N GLU A 39 -4.47 -6.46 -17.19
CA GLU A 39 -5.10 -7.78 -17.02
C GLU A 39 -4.28 -8.70 -16.11
N ILE A 40 -2.96 -8.78 -16.33
CA ILE A 40 -2.05 -9.60 -15.50
C ILE A 40 -2.05 -9.14 -14.04
N ILE A 41 -2.01 -7.82 -13.82
CA ILE A 41 -2.06 -7.24 -12.47
C ILE A 41 -3.41 -7.54 -11.82
N HIS A 42 -4.51 -7.39 -12.56
CA HIS A 42 -5.86 -7.66 -12.07
C HIS A 42 -6.04 -9.14 -11.72
N GLU A 43 -5.58 -10.05 -12.58
CA GLU A 43 -5.62 -11.48 -12.36
C GLU A 43 -4.81 -11.88 -11.10
N SER A 44 -3.59 -11.36 -10.95
CA SER A 44 -2.76 -11.63 -9.78
C SER A 44 -3.42 -11.17 -8.48
N LEU A 45 -3.91 -9.93 -8.43
CA LEU A 45 -4.59 -9.38 -7.25
C LEU A 45 -5.89 -10.16 -6.95
N THR A 46 -6.66 -10.48 -7.98
CA THR A 46 -7.94 -11.18 -7.84
C THR A 46 -7.72 -12.62 -7.37
N GLY A 47 -6.68 -13.29 -7.86
CA GLY A 47 -6.29 -14.63 -7.40
C GLY A 47 -5.90 -14.66 -5.92
N GLN A 48 -5.16 -13.66 -5.44
CA GLN A 48 -4.80 -13.54 -4.02
C GLN A 48 -6.03 -13.27 -3.14
N PHE A 49 -6.92 -12.39 -3.58
CA PHE A 49 -8.18 -12.12 -2.88
C PHE A 49 -9.10 -13.35 -2.84
N ASP A 50 -9.19 -14.08 -3.95
CA ASP A 50 -9.98 -15.30 -4.06
C ASP A 50 -9.45 -16.41 -3.15
N LEU A 51 -8.12 -16.58 -3.06
CA LEU A 51 -7.49 -17.50 -2.10
C LEU A 51 -7.87 -17.13 -0.66
N LEU A 52 -7.74 -15.86 -0.29
CA LEU A 52 -8.09 -15.39 1.05
C LEU A 52 -9.57 -15.63 1.40
N CYS A 53 -10.48 -15.41 0.45
CA CYS A 53 -11.90 -15.70 0.66
C CYS A 53 -12.13 -17.21 0.89
N ARG A 54 -11.46 -18.09 0.13
CA ARG A 54 -11.56 -19.55 0.33
C ARG A 54 -11.05 -19.98 1.70
N GLU A 55 -9.89 -19.47 2.12
CA GLU A 55 -9.33 -19.76 3.46
C GLU A 55 -10.27 -19.28 4.57
N THR A 56 -10.87 -18.10 4.39
CA THR A 56 -11.82 -17.54 5.34
C THR A 56 -13.08 -18.38 5.45
N THR A 57 -13.63 -18.89 4.34
CA THR A 57 -14.76 -19.83 4.35
C THR A 57 -14.43 -21.08 5.16
N LEU A 58 -13.23 -21.66 5.00
CA LEU A 58 -12.79 -22.81 5.78
C LEU A 58 -12.71 -22.49 7.29
N HIS A 59 -12.33 -21.27 7.66
CA HIS A 59 -12.35 -20.83 9.07
C HIS A 59 -13.77 -20.64 9.59
N GLN A 60 -14.71 -20.17 8.75
CA GLN A 60 -16.12 -20.02 9.10
C GLN A 60 -16.81 -21.37 9.30
N GLU A 61 -16.49 -22.37 8.48
CA GLU A 61 -17.00 -23.75 8.62
C GLU A 61 -16.55 -24.41 9.93
N LYS A 62 -15.35 -24.06 10.40
CA LYS A 62 -14.81 -24.51 11.70
C LYS A 62 -15.31 -23.69 12.89
N ASN A 63 -16.20 -22.70 12.68
CA ASN A 63 -16.65 -21.73 13.68
C ASN A 63 -15.53 -20.92 14.34
N LEU A 64 -14.38 -20.77 13.67
CA LEU A 64 -13.30 -19.91 14.12
C LEU A 64 -13.61 -18.46 13.74
N LYS A 65 -14.06 -18.25 12.50
CA LYS A 65 -14.34 -16.92 11.96
C LYS A 65 -15.84 -16.64 11.90
N GLY A 66 -16.25 -15.44 12.32
CA GLY A 66 -17.62 -14.95 12.14
C GLY A 66 -17.93 -14.56 10.70
N GLU A 67 -19.15 -14.06 10.47
CA GLU A 67 -19.51 -13.45 9.18
C GLU A 67 -18.67 -12.20 8.93
N ILE A 68 -18.08 -12.10 7.74
CA ILE A 68 -17.26 -10.95 7.40
C ILE A 68 -18.11 -9.69 7.28
N LYS A 69 -17.76 -8.68 8.08
CA LYS A 69 -18.38 -7.35 8.06
C LYS A 69 -17.49 -6.35 7.31
N TYR A 70 -16.21 -6.65 7.22
CA TYR A 70 -15.18 -5.66 6.97
C TYR A 70 -14.04 -6.24 6.15
N ILE A 71 -13.68 -5.55 5.08
CA ILE A 71 -12.56 -5.92 4.20
C ILE A 71 -11.63 -4.72 4.13
N TYR A 72 -10.37 -4.89 4.54
CA TYR A 72 -9.43 -3.77 4.61
C TYR A 72 -8.19 -3.98 3.75
N PHE A 73 -8.01 -3.12 2.75
CA PHE A 73 -6.82 -3.06 1.92
C PHE A 73 -5.85 -2.01 2.49
N SER A 74 -4.71 -2.44 3.00
CA SER A 74 -3.85 -1.56 3.78
C SER A 74 -2.41 -1.56 3.30
N MET A 75 -1.82 -0.36 3.23
CA MET A 75 -0.38 -0.19 3.01
C MET A 75 0.39 -0.49 4.29
N ILE A 76 1.47 -1.28 4.19
CA ILE A 76 2.35 -1.57 5.33
C ILE A 76 3.62 -0.71 5.21
N ARG A 77 3.71 0.37 5.99
CA ARG A 77 4.87 1.30 5.98
C ARG A 77 6.21 0.61 6.25
N THR A 78 6.24 -0.38 7.14
CA THR A 78 7.48 -1.13 7.44
C THR A 78 7.96 -1.94 6.24
N LYS A 79 7.06 -2.43 5.37
CA LYS A 79 7.44 -3.10 4.12
C LYS A 79 8.08 -2.16 3.12
N LEU A 80 7.63 -0.90 3.08
CA LEU A 80 8.30 0.10 2.27
C LEU A 80 9.76 0.25 2.68
N LEU A 81 10.09 0.31 3.98
CA LEU A 81 11.48 0.38 4.45
C LEU A 81 12.33 -0.80 3.95
N GLU A 82 11.74 -2.01 3.86
CA GLU A 82 12.35 -3.21 3.27
C GLU A 82 12.45 -3.19 1.72
N ASN A 83 12.11 -2.09 1.05
CA ASN A 83 11.98 -1.99 -0.41
C ASN A 83 10.92 -2.95 -0.99
N LYS A 84 9.83 -3.15 -0.26
CA LYS A 84 8.68 -3.96 -0.69
C LYS A 84 7.43 -3.09 -0.72
N GLY A 85 6.85 -2.92 -1.89
CA GLY A 85 5.56 -2.29 -2.16
C GLY A 85 4.38 -3.21 -1.82
N GLN A 86 4.46 -3.96 -0.72
CA GLN A 86 3.45 -4.91 -0.32
C GLN A 86 2.32 -4.23 0.47
N TRP A 87 1.09 -4.55 0.07
CA TRP A 87 -0.11 -4.21 0.81
C TRP A 87 -0.67 -5.47 1.44
N ARG A 88 -1.63 -5.32 2.36
CA ARG A 88 -2.29 -6.44 3.02
C ARG A 88 -3.80 -6.30 2.90
N ILE A 89 -4.47 -7.42 2.68
CA ILE A 89 -5.92 -7.52 2.74
C ILE A 89 -6.26 -8.26 4.02
N ASP A 90 -7.11 -7.66 4.83
CA ASP A 90 -7.65 -8.27 6.05
C ASP A 90 -9.17 -8.44 5.91
N LEU A 91 -9.69 -9.59 6.33
CA LEU A 91 -11.12 -9.85 6.45
C LEU A 91 -11.47 -9.93 7.94
N TYR A 92 -12.30 -9.01 8.43
CA TYR A 92 -12.73 -8.95 9.81
C TYR A 92 -14.22 -9.26 9.97
N ASP A 93 -14.58 -9.92 11.07
CA ASP A 93 -15.95 -9.99 11.56
C ASP A 93 -16.38 -8.63 12.16
N GLU A 94 -17.57 -8.55 12.75
CA GLU A 94 -18.12 -7.32 13.33
C GLU A 94 -17.24 -6.66 14.41
N LYS A 95 -16.27 -7.37 14.98
CA LYS A 95 -15.34 -6.87 16.01
C LYS A 95 -14.20 -6.05 15.43
N TRP A 96 -14.09 -5.95 14.09
CA TRP A 96 -13.08 -5.14 13.41
C TRP A 96 -11.66 -5.49 13.91
N PHE A 97 -10.84 -4.52 14.32
CA PHE A 97 -9.49 -4.74 14.87
C PHE A 97 -9.45 -5.55 16.18
N LEU A 98 -10.59 -5.84 16.82
CA LEU A 98 -10.65 -6.72 17.99
C LEU A 98 -10.96 -8.18 17.62
N ASP A 99 -11.14 -8.47 16.33
CA ASP A 99 -11.22 -9.83 15.81
C ASP A 99 -9.86 -10.52 15.99
N LYS A 100 -9.87 -11.67 16.68
CA LYS A 100 -8.65 -12.40 17.05
C LYS A 100 -8.25 -13.46 16.03
N GLU A 101 -9.17 -13.86 15.17
CA GLU A 101 -8.90 -14.88 14.16
C GLU A 101 -8.44 -14.20 12.88
N GLU A 102 -7.12 -14.22 12.68
CA GLU A 102 -6.49 -13.59 11.53
C GLU A 102 -6.91 -14.30 10.24
N CYS A 103 -7.54 -13.53 9.34
CA CYS A 103 -7.76 -13.91 7.95
C CYS A 103 -7.18 -12.80 7.09
N SER A 104 -5.93 -12.97 6.65
CA SER A 104 -5.24 -11.95 5.88
C SER A 104 -4.32 -12.52 4.81
N ILE A 105 -4.02 -11.72 3.79
CA ILE A 105 -3.02 -12.03 2.78
C ILE A 105 -2.26 -10.77 2.37
N ASN A 106 -0.97 -10.92 2.04
CA ASN A 106 -0.23 -9.83 1.42
C ASN A 106 -0.42 -9.85 -0.10
N ILE A 107 -0.58 -8.66 -0.68
CA ILE A 107 -0.65 -8.44 -2.12
C ILE A 107 0.53 -7.61 -2.60
N ASP A 108 0.97 -7.90 -3.83
CA ASP A 108 2.11 -7.24 -4.43
C ASP A 108 1.67 -6.00 -5.23
N LEU A 109 2.19 -4.83 -4.83
CA LEU A 109 2.08 -3.59 -5.60
C LEU A 109 3.47 -2.98 -5.85
N ASP A 110 4.51 -3.82 -5.95
CA ASP A 110 5.91 -3.39 -6.15
C ASP A 110 6.04 -2.52 -7.40
N PHE A 111 5.29 -2.81 -8.46
CA PHE A 111 5.34 -2.01 -9.68
C PHE A 111 5.02 -0.51 -9.48
N ILE A 112 4.30 -0.16 -8.40
CA ILE A 112 3.99 1.22 -8.01
C ILE A 112 5.18 1.86 -7.31
N TYR A 113 5.84 1.12 -6.41
CA TYR A 113 6.87 1.67 -5.51
C TYR A 113 8.31 1.43 -5.99
N GLU A 114 8.54 0.54 -6.96
CA GLU A 114 9.83 0.29 -7.61
C GLU A 114 10.55 1.60 -8.00
N PRO A 115 9.90 2.60 -8.64
CA PRO A 115 10.57 3.85 -8.98
C PRO A 115 10.98 4.67 -7.75
N LEU A 116 10.19 4.62 -6.68
CA LEU A 116 10.55 5.24 -5.40
C LEU A 116 11.78 4.57 -4.81
N PHE A 117 11.84 3.23 -4.81
CA PHE A 117 12.98 2.49 -4.25
C PHE A 117 14.27 2.79 -5.00
N LYS A 118 14.24 2.80 -6.34
CA LYS A 118 15.38 3.21 -7.17
C LYS A 118 15.82 4.64 -6.88
N HIS A 119 14.87 5.54 -6.71
CA HIS A 119 15.19 6.93 -6.35
C HIS A 119 15.84 7.01 -4.97
N MET A 120 15.41 6.22 -3.98
CA MET A 120 16.08 6.18 -2.68
C MET A 120 17.52 5.64 -2.76
N GLU A 121 17.78 4.67 -3.64
CA GLU A 121 19.16 4.23 -3.92
C GLU A 121 20.00 5.37 -4.52
N GLU A 122 19.45 6.13 -5.48
CA GLU A 122 20.10 7.33 -6.03
C GLU A 122 20.39 8.38 -4.94
N LEU A 123 19.44 8.64 -4.04
CA LEU A 123 19.61 9.60 -2.94
C LEU A 123 20.65 9.11 -1.92
N SER A 124 20.71 7.81 -1.65
CA SER A 124 21.72 7.22 -0.77
C SER A 124 23.14 7.30 -1.34
N GLU A 125 23.29 7.39 -2.66
CA GLU A 125 24.56 7.77 -3.28
C GLU A 125 24.80 9.28 -3.19
N LYS A 126 23.78 10.10 -3.48
CA LYS A 126 23.90 11.58 -3.44
C LYS A 126 24.20 12.14 -2.06
N LYS A 127 23.68 11.55 -0.99
CA LYS A 127 23.96 12.01 0.38
C LYS A 127 25.46 11.98 0.72
N LYS A 128 26.28 11.17 0.02
CA LYS A 128 27.74 11.10 0.24
C LYS A 128 28.41 12.47 -0.02
N GLU A 129 27.84 13.29 -0.90
CA GLU A 129 28.26 14.68 -1.16
C GLU A 129 28.05 15.59 0.08
N TYR A 130 27.19 15.19 1.02
CA TYR A 130 26.79 15.94 2.23
C TYR A 130 27.43 15.40 3.52
N LEU A 131 28.48 14.58 3.40
CA LEU A 131 29.29 14.04 4.49
C LEU A 131 28.45 13.39 5.61
N ARG A 132 28.48 13.94 6.82
CA ARG A 132 27.79 13.41 8.02
C ARG A 132 26.48 14.15 8.35
N THR A 133 26.09 15.13 7.53
CA THR A 133 24.92 15.96 7.80
C THR A 133 23.63 15.23 7.47
N ILE A 134 23.58 14.59 6.29
CA ILE A 134 22.47 13.73 5.86
C ILE A 134 22.84 12.28 6.16
N LYS A 135 21.96 11.59 6.90
CA LYS A 135 22.15 10.21 7.36
C LYS A 135 21.19 9.26 6.66
N GLU A 136 21.43 7.95 6.77
CA GLU A 136 20.51 6.93 6.23
C GLU A 136 19.08 7.10 6.74
N ARG A 137 18.91 7.33 8.05
CA ARG A 137 17.59 7.61 8.65
C ARG A 137 16.86 8.81 8.04
N ASP A 138 17.59 9.77 7.45
CA ASP A 138 16.97 10.90 6.78
C ASP A 138 16.41 10.45 5.41
N ILE A 139 17.12 9.56 4.70
CA ILE A 139 16.63 8.91 3.47
C ILE A 139 15.42 8.02 3.75
N GLU A 140 15.45 7.25 4.84
CA GLU A 140 14.29 6.44 5.26
C GLU A 140 13.06 7.32 5.57
N ALA A 141 13.25 8.46 6.23
CA ALA A 141 12.17 9.41 6.50
C ALA A 141 11.62 10.06 5.22
N ILE A 142 12.51 10.42 4.29
CA ILE A 142 12.16 10.90 2.94
C ILE A 142 11.33 9.82 2.22
N LYS A 143 11.79 8.57 2.22
CA LYS A 143 11.12 7.45 1.57
C LYS A 143 9.68 7.28 2.02
N LEU A 144 9.44 7.28 3.33
CA LEU A 144 8.09 7.17 3.89
C LEU A 144 7.22 8.37 3.55
N THR A 145 7.80 9.57 3.54
CA THR A 145 7.09 10.80 3.15
C THR A 145 6.69 10.78 1.68
N GLU A 146 7.64 10.45 0.79
CA GLU A 146 7.42 10.37 -0.64
C GLU A 146 6.44 9.25 -1.00
N ALA A 147 6.45 8.13 -0.29
CA ALA A 147 5.51 7.02 -0.50
C ALA A 147 4.04 7.45 -0.42
N ASN A 148 3.69 8.48 0.34
CA ASN A 148 2.32 9.02 0.41
C ASN A 148 1.83 9.51 -0.97
N LYS A 149 2.73 10.01 -1.82
CA LYS A 149 2.41 10.43 -3.19
C LYS A 149 2.05 9.24 -4.09
N TYR A 150 2.65 8.09 -3.84
CA TYR A 150 2.41 6.83 -4.54
C TYR A 150 1.19 6.07 -3.99
N HIS A 151 0.93 6.21 -2.69
CA HIS A 151 -0.23 5.63 -2.00
C HIS A 151 -1.56 6.02 -2.67
N SER A 152 -1.69 7.28 -3.09
CA SER A 152 -2.88 7.77 -3.80
C SER A 152 -3.13 7.05 -5.14
N LEU A 153 -2.07 6.62 -5.84
CA LEU A 153 -2.20 5.81 -7.06
C LEU A 153 -2.59 4.37 -6.73
N ALA A 154 -1.98 3.79 -5.70
CA ALA A 154 -2.33 2.44 -5.23
C ALA A 154 -3.81 2.34 -4.82
N LEU A 155 -4.33 3.31 -4.05
CA LEU A 155 -5.75 3.38 -3.70
C LEU A 155 -6.66 3.39 -4.93
N LYS A 156 -6.31 4.17 -5.96
CA LYS A 156 -7.09 4.23 -7.22
C LYS A 156 -7.08 2.89 -7.94
N ILE A 157 -5.94 2.20 -7.98
CA ILE A 157 -5.82 0.89 -8.62
C ILE A 157 -6.65 -0.15 -7.85
N VAL A 158 -6.51 -0.25 -6.52
CA VAL A 158 -7.33 -1.14 -5.69
C VAL A 158 -8.83 -0.88 -5.89
N LYS A 159 -9.24 0.40 -5.87
CA LYS A 159 -10.64 0.78 -6.11
C LYS A 159 -11.13 0.37 -7.51
N ASN A 160 -10.27 0.48 -8.54
CA ASN A 160 -10.62 0.06 -9.90
C ASN A 160 -10.70 -1.46 -10.06
N THR A 161 -9.96 -2.22 -9.25
CA THR A 161 -9.99 -3.70 -9.22
C THR A 161 -11.15 -4.23 -8.37
N LEU A 162 -11.79 -3.38 -7.55
CA LEU A 162 -12.86 -3.79 -6.63
C LEU A 162 -13.96 -4.60 -7.32
N LYS A 163 -14.37 -4.20 -8.54
CA LYS A 163 -15.39 -4.95 -9.29
C LYS A 163 -14.99 -6.41 -9.49
N ASN A 164 -13.75 -6.67 -9.87
CA ASN A 164 -13.23 -8.02 -10.12
C ASN A 164 -13.22 -8.84 -8.82
N PHE A 165 -12.83 -8.24 -7.69
CA PHE A 165 -12.89 -8.90 -6.38
C PHE A 165 -14.31 -9.34 -6.00
N LEU A 166 -15.30 -8.47 -6.24
CA LEU A 166 -16.70 -8.76 -5.94
C LEU A 166 -17.32 -9.80 -6.89
N GLU A 167 -16.72 -10.01 -8.05
CA GLU A 167 -17.16 -11.02 -9.02
C GLU A 167 -16.64 -12.42 -8.70
N CYS A 168 -15.60 -12.56 -7.86
CA CYS A 168 -15.07 -13.84 -7.41
C CYS A 168 -16.17 -14.75 -6.81
N THR A 169 -16.15 -16.02 -7.21
CA THR A 169 -17.07 -17.02 -6.67
C THR A 169 -16.85 -17.23 -5.17
N SER A 170 -15.59 -17.34 -4.74
CA SER A 170 -15.25 -17.50 -3.32
C SER A 170 -15.75 -16.35 -2.45
N TYR A 171 -15.67 -15.10 -2.94
CA TYR A 171 -16.22 -13.95 -2.24
C TYR A 171 -17.74 -14.05 -2.10
N LYS A 172 -18.44 -14.48 -3.16
CA LYS A 172 -19.90 -14.65 -3.14
C LYS A 172 -20.34 -15.75 -2.16
N GLU A 173 -19.60 -16.86 -2.10
CA GLU A 173 -19.87 -18.01 -1.22
C GLU A 173 -19.50 -17.76 0.25
N MET A 174 -18.44 -16.98 0.51
CA MET A 174 -18.02 -16.63 1.87
C MET A 174 -19.15 -15.93 2.63
N LYS A 175 -19.40 -16.36 3.88
CA LYS A 175 -20.43 -15.77 4.73
C LYS A 175 -20.03 -14.35 5.10
N LYS A 176 -20.93 -13.40 4.86
CA LYS A 176 -20.67 -11.98 5.06
C LYS A 176 -21.97 -11.26 5.40
N LYS A 177 -21.85 -10.17 6.14
CA LYS A 177 -22.97 -9.28 6.45
C LYS A 177 -23.48 -8.61 5.16
N GLU A 178 -24.78 -8.37 5.07
CA GLU A 178 -25.40 -7.69 3.92
C GLU A 178 -24.80 -6.30 3.69
N ASP A 179 -24.42 -5.63 4.76
CA ASP A 179 -23.87 -4.28 4.79
C ASP A 179 -22.34 -4.27 4.96
N VAL A 180 -21.65 -5.22 4.29
CA VAL A 180 -20.18 -5.31 4.28
C VAL A 180 -19.54 -3.98 3.89
N VAL A 181 -18.52 -3.57 4.64
CA VAL A 181 -17.77 -2.33 4.42
C VAL A 181 -16.40 -2.67 3.89
N ILE A 182 -16.03 -2.08 2.75
CA ILE A 182 -14.73 -2.29 2.14
C ILE A 182 -13.95 -0.99 2.24
N MET A 183 -12.82 -1.06 2.93
CA MET A 183 -11.97 0.06 3.29
C MET A 183 -10.63 -0.06 2.58
N ALA A 184 -9.97 1.07 2.31
CA ALA A 184 -8.59 1.09 1.88
C ALA A 184 -7.83 2.25 2.51
N GLY A 185 -6.57 2.04 2.88
CA GLY A 185 -5.78 3.03 3.59
C GLY A 185 -4.48 2.46 4.13
N GLU A 186 -4.16 2.83 5.37
CA GLU A 186 -2.92 2.45 6.05
C GLU A 186 -3.16 1.41 7.14
N TYR A 187 -2.23 0.47 7.30
CA TYR A 187 -2.41 -0.64 8.23
C TYR A 187 -2.56 -0.13 9.67
N MET A 188 -3.67 -0.51 10.32
CA MET A 188 -4.05 -0.06 11.67
C MET A 188 -4.11 1.47 11.85
N ASP A 189 -4.35 2.21 10.78
CA ASP A 189 -4.39 3.67 10.76
C ASP A 189 -5.57 4.13 9.86
N ALA A 190 -5.57 5.40 9.45
CA ALA A 190 -6.62 5.99 8.65
C ALA A 190 -6.88 5.23 7.34
N GLY A 191 -8.16 5.09 7.03
CA GLY A 191 -8.63 4.51 5.77
C GLY A 191 -9.95 5.13 5.34
N ILE A 192 -10.28 4.92 4.07
CA ILE A 192 -11.52 5.41 3.45
C ILE A 192 -12.35 4.24 2.97
N GLN A 193 -13.67 4.37 3.03
CA GLN A 193 -14.57 3.39 2.43
C GLN A 193 -14.51 3.50 0.90
N ILE A 194 -14.29 2.38 0.22
CA ILE A 194 -14.13 2.31 -1.25
C ILE A 194 -15.29 1.65 -1.97
N ASN A 195 -16.17 0.92 -1.27
CA ASN A 195 -17.39 0.31 -1.83
C ASN A 195 -18.65 1.17 -1.70
N ALA A 196 -18.56 2.41 -1.20
CA ALA A 196 -19.72 3.27 -1.03
C ALA A 196 -20.44 3.52 -2.38
N LYS A 197 -21.78 3.41 -2.37
CA LYS A 197 -22.64 3.83 -3.48
C LYS A 197 -22.33 5.29 -3.80
N LYS A 198 -22.20 5.64 -5.08
CA LYS A 198 -22.19 7.05 -5.48
C LYS A 198 -23.38 7.74 -4.82
N PRO A 199 -23.21 8.94 -4.22
CA PRO A 199 -24.34 9.75 -3.78
C PRO A 199 -25.31 10.01 -4.94
#